data_AF-A0A914D5Y9-F1
#
_entry.id   AF-A0A914D5Y9-F1
#
_cell.length_a   1.000
_cell.length_b   1.000
_cell.length_c   1.000
_cell.angle_alpha   90.00
_cell.angle_beta   90.00
_cell.angle_gamma   90.00
#
_symmetry.space_group_name_H-M   'P 1'
#
loop_
_entity.id
_entity.type
_entity.pdbx_description
1 polymer ?
#
loop_
_entity_poly.entity_id
_entity_poly.type
_entity_poly.pdbx_seq_one_letter_code
_entity_poly.pdbx_strand_id
1 'polypeptide(L)'
;MNIYMVATGTNFEFYNGAEGNGVQSEAPVATVFWAGSPIAENGNINDKYKAISAFISTIENWENPPLSLPNDNPASNYGQVTLTRLGQSLISILTQIQETCNFDTNPLSFEDIDHPYGYVLYTTTITSGGSTLSAPAIRDYGYVFLNNVYQGTIAWNTNTTLVLNQAAKAGDILRILVENMGRKCTWPGQDYPTLERK
;
A
#
# COMPACT_ATOMS: atom_id res chain seq x y z
N MET A 1 -6.83 24.53 -21.97
CA MET A 1 -5.78 24.13 -21.01
C MET A 1 -6.43 23.26 -19.93
N ASN A 2 -5.76 22.22 -19.45
CA ASN A 2 -6.21 21.43 -18.30
C ASN A 2 -5.13 21.50 -17.20
N ILE A 3 -5.53 21.81 -15.97
CA ILE A 3 -4.62 21.87 -14.81
C ILE A 3 -4.69 20.51 -14.10
N TYR A 4 -3.68 19.68 -14.34
CA TYR A 4 -3.53 18.40 -13.65
C TYR A 4 -2.50 18.55 -12.52
N MET A 5 -2.87 18.47 -11.23
CA MET A 5 -4.22 18.33 -10.67
C MET A 5 -4.70 19.67 -10.06
N VAL A 6 -5.95 20.05 -10.32
CA VAL A 6 -6.59 21.20 -9.66
C VAL A 6 -6.93 20.90 -8.19
N ALA A 7 -7.38 19.66 -7.92
CA ALA A 7 -7.57 19.06 -6.61
C ALA A 7 -7.09 17.61 -6.68
N THR A 8 -6.24 17.18 -5.76
CA THR A 8 -5.66 15.83 -5.77
C THR A 8 -6.42 14.83 -4.91
N GLY A 9 -6.95 15.25 -3.75
CA GLY A 9 -7.63 14.36 -2.81
C GLY A 9 -6.69 13.34 -2.15
N THR A 10 -7.24 12.17 -1.83
CA THR A 10 -6.62 11.10 -1.03
C THR A 10 -6.77 9.76 -1.74
N ASN A 11 -5.72 8.95 -1.73
CA ASN A 11 -5.80 7.53 -2.09
C ASN A 11 -6.26 6.74 -0.86
N PHE A 12 -7.58 6.58 -0.66
CA PHE A 12 -8.10 5.84 0.48
C PHE A 12 -7.76 4.35 0.40
N GLU A 13 -7.78 3.67 1.56
CA GLU A 13 -7.66 2.21 1.67
C GLU A 13 -6.41 1.66 0.95
N PHE A 14 -6.61 0.73 0.00
CA PHE A 14 -5.57 0.06 -0.78
C PHE A 14 -5.57 0.50 -2.25
N TYR A 15 -6.14 1.68 -2.55
CA TYR A 15 -6.24 2.20 -3.92
C TYR A 15 -4.97 2.93 -4.39
N ASN A 16 -3.93 3.02 -3.56
CA ASN A 16 -2.67 3.62 -3.98
C ASN A 16 -1.99 2.76 -5.05
N GLY A 17 -1.29 3.43 -5.97
CA GLY A 17 -0.40 2.76 -6.92
C GLY A 17 1.03 2.63 -6.37
N ALA A 18 1.93 2.21 -7.24
CA ALA A 18 3.37 2.28 -7.05
C ALA A 18 4.04 2.92 -8.27
N GLU A 19 5.13 3.65 -8.03
CA GLU A 19 5.90 4.33 -9.07
C GLU A 19 7.39 4.08 -8.92
N GLY A 20 8.10 4.01 -10.04
CA GLY A 20 9.55 3.89 -10.09
C GLY A 20 10.05 3.42 -11.44
N ASN A 21 11.33 3.67 -11.71
CA ASN A 21 12.03 3.27 -12.93
C ASN A 21 12.82 1.98 -12.70
N GLY A 22 12.07 0.87 -12.56
CA GLY A 22 12.61 -0.46 -12.32
C GLY A 22 12.67 -0.86 -10.84
N VAL A 23 12.95 -2.14 -10.60
CA VAL A 23 12.79 -2.86 -9.32
C VAL A 23 13.35 -2.10 -8.11
N GLN A 24 14.55 -1.53 -8.21
CA GLN A 24 15.21 -0.87 -7.06
C GLN A 24 14.62 0.50 -6.70
N SER A 25 13.86 1.11 -7.60
CA SER A 25 13.30 2.46 -7.40
C SER A 25 11.78 2.47 -7.32
N GLU A 26 11.14 1.32 -7.49
CA GLU A 26 9.70 1.21 -7.33
C GLU A 26 9.33 1.29 -5.85
N ALA A 27 8.46 2.24 -5.57
CA ALA A 27 7.98 2.58 -4.26
C ALA A 27 6.47 2.81 -4.30
N PRO A 28 5.74 2.46 -3.22
CA PRO A 28 4.32 2.74 -3.12
C PRO A 28 4.07 4.26 -3.09
N VAL A 29 3.02 4.69 -3.79
CA VAL A 29 2.55 6.08 -3.74
C VAL A 29 1.88 6.32 -2.39
N ALA A 30 2.16 7.48 -1.78
CA ALA A 30 1.57 7.83 -0.49
C ALA A 30 0.04 7.93 -0.55
N THR A 31 -0.61 7.70 0.59
CA THR A 31 -2.05 7.94 0.81
C THR A 31 -2.40 9.41 0.54
N VAL A 32 -1.57 10.32 1.06
CA VAL A 32 -1.66 11.74 0.78
C VAL A 32 -1.21 11.97 -0.64
N PHE A 33 -2.15 12.31 -1.51
CA PHE A 33 -1.87 12.57 -2.92
C PHE A 33 -1.65 14.07 -3.18
N TRP A 34 -1.35 14.89 -2.17
CA TRP A 34 -1.18 16.33 -2.37
C TRP A 34 0.13 16.70 -3.07
N ALA A 35 0.08 16.81 -4.39
CA ALA A 35 1.18 17.24 -5.26
C ALA A 35 1.30 18.78 -5.36
N GLY A 36 0.96 19.52 -4.30
CA GLY A 36 0.96 20.98 -4.32
C GLY A 36 -0.19 21.59 -5.15
N SER A 37 -1.30 20.87 -5.34
CA SER A 37 -2.46 21.32 -6.10
C SER A 37 -3.08 22.61 -5.55
N PRO A 38 -3.74 23.44 -6.40
CA PRO A 38 -4.46 24.64 -5.97
C PRO A 38 -5.47 24.41 -4.85
N ILE A 39 -6.17 23.27 -4.88
CA ILE A 39 -7.04 22.81 -3.81
C ILE A 39 -6.30 21.74 -3.01
N ALA A 40 -6.21 21.92 -1.70
CA ALA A 40 -5.56 20.99 -0.78
C ALA A 40 -6.36 19.69 -0.62
N GLU A 41 -5.73 18.66 -0.04
CA GLU A 41 -6.37 17.34 0.19
C GLU A 41 -7.67 17.45 1.01
N ASN A 42 -7.70 18.33 2.01
CA ASN A 42 -8.88 18.59 2.82
C ASN A 42 -9.92 19.51 2.15
N GLY A 43 -9.73 19.86 0.87
CA GLY A 43 -10.63 20.73 0.11
C GLY A 43 -10.43 22.24 0.30
N ASN A 44 -9.53 22.68 1.18
CA ASN A 44 -9.27 24.10 1.37
C ASN A 44 -8.50 24.70 0.19
N ILE A 45 -8.77 25.96 -0.10
CA ILE A 45 -8.03 26.71 -1.12
C ILE A 45 -6.70 27.21 -0.55
N ASN A 46 -5.66 27.27 -1.39
CA ASN A 46 -4.38 27.87 -1.02
C ASN A 46 -4.02 29.05 -1.93
N ASP A 47 -2.84 29.62 -1.73
CA ASP A 47 -2.41 30.82 -2.47
C ASP A 47 -2.28 30.57 -3.98
N LYS A 48 -2.04 29.33 -4.41
CA LYS A 48 -2.04 28.97 -5.83
C LYS A 48 -3.45 29.07 -6.42
N TYR A 49 -4.48 28.58 -5.72
CA TYR A 49 -5.87 28.79 -6.15
C TYR A 49 -6.24 30.27 -6.19
N LYS A 50 -5.89 31.03 -5.15
CA LYS A 50 -6.16 32.48 -5.09
C LYS A 50 -5.49 33.22 -6.25
N ALA A 51 -4.26 32.89 -6.61
CA ALA A 51 -3.55 33.47 -7.74
C ALA A 51 -4.21 33.14 -9.09
N ILE A 52 -4.64 31.88 -9.28
CA ILE A 52 -5.38 31.45 -10.48
C ILE A 52 -6.70 32.22 -10.58
N SER A 53 -7.46 32.30 -9.49
CA SER A 53 -8.71 33.06 -9.43
C SER A 53 -8.48 34.54 -9.75
N ALA A 54 -7.46 35.18 -9.17
CA ALA A 54 -7.16 36.58 -9.44
C ALA A 54 -6.81 36.82 -10.91
N PHE A 55 -6.03 35.94 -11.52
CA PHE A 55 -5.70 36.01 -12.95
C PHE A 55 -6.94 35.90 -13.83
N ILE A 56 -7.80 34.90 -13.61
CA ILE A 56 -9.02 34.71 -14.41
C ILE A 56 -9.93 35.95 -14.30
N SER A 57 -10.01 36.58 -13.13
CA SER A 57 -10.79 37.82 -12.95
C SER A 57 -10.29 39.02 -13.76
N THR A 58 -9.05 39.00 -14.27
CA THR A 58 -8.53 40.06 -15.17
C THR A 58 -8.93 39.87 -16.62
N ILE A 59 -9.51 38.73 -16.99
CA ILE A 59 -9.87 38.41 -18.37
C ILE A 59 -11.26 39.00 -18.66
N GLU A 60 -11.31 40.02 -19.52
CA GLU A 60 -12.57 40.63 -19.94
C GLU A 60 -13.46 39.62 -20.68
N ASN A 61 -14.77 39.66 -20.38
CA ASN A 61 -15.79 38.79 -20.99
C ASN A 61 -15.52 37.29 -20.85
N TRP A 62 -14.81 36.87 -19.79
CA TRP A 62 -14.64 35.46 -19.49
C TRP A 62 -15.99 34.82 -19.16
N GLU A 63 -16.30 33.71 -19.86
CA GLU A 63 -17.62 33.06 -19.78
C GLU A 63 -17.98 32.58 -18.37
N ASN A 64 -16.98 32.19 -17.57
CA ASN A 64 -17.16 31.61 -16.24
C ASN A 64 -16.29 32.33 -15.21
N PRO A 65 -16.62 33.59 -14.83
CA PRO A 65 -15.79 34.36 -13.91
C PRO A 65 -15.71 33.68 -12.54
N PRO A 66 -14.61 33.85 -11.80
CA PRO A 66 -14.45 33.22 -10.50
C PRO A 66 -15.51 33.68 -9.52
N LEU A 67 -16.03 32.74 -8.73
CA LEU A 67 -16.96 33.04 -7.64
C LEU A 67 -16.22 33.59 -6.42
N SER A 68 -16.99 34.05 -5.42
CA SER A 68 -16.42 34.39 -4.11
C SER A 68 -15.67 33.20 -3.52
N LEU A 69 -14.51 33.47 -2.93
CA LEU A 69 -13.69 32.44 -2.31
C LEU A 69 -14.46 31.74 -1.16
N PRO A 70 -14.46 30.40 -1.09
CA PRO A 70 -15.08 29.67 0.00
C PRO A 70 -14.32 29.88 1.31
N ASN A 71 -15.02 29.67 2.43
CA ASN A 71 -14.37 29.51 3.73
C ASN A 71 -13.66 28.15 3.81
N ASP A 72 -12.66 28.05 4.68
CA ASP A 72 -12.02 26.78 5.00
C ASP A 72 -13.02 25.78 5.61
N ASN A 73 -12.81 24.49 5.29
CA ASN A 73 -13.57 23.40 5.88
C ASN A 73 -13.33 23.33 7.40
N PRO A 74 -14.37 22.96 8.19
CA PRO A 74 -14.22 22.81 9.63
C PRO A 74 -13.21 21.71 9.97
N ALA A 75 -12.33 21.98 10.92
CA ALA A 75 -11.36 21.03 11.46
C ALA A 75 -11.51 20.92 12.97
N SER A 76 -11.22 19.74 13.52
CA SER A 76 -11.33 19.46 14.95
C SER A 76 -10.08 18.76 15.46
N ASN A 77 -9.66 19.09 16.68
CA ASN A 77 -8.62 18.35 17.40
C ASN A 77 -9.31 17.38 18.38
N TYR A 78 -9.21 16.09 18.11
CA TYR A 78 -9.84 15.03 18.92
C TYR A 78 -9.06 14.68 20.20
N GLY A 79 -7.90 15.28 20.41
CA GLY A 79 -7.06 15.00 21.57
C GLY A 79 -6.38 13.63 21.50
N GLN A 80 -5.91 13.15 22.66
CA GLN A 80 -5.17 11.90 22.76
C GLN A 80 -6.13 10.70 22.85
N VAL A 81 -5.89 9.68 22.04
CA VAL A 81 -6.58 8.38 22.12
C VAL A 81 -5.63 7.35 22.72
N THR A 82 -6.02 6.73 23.83
CA THR A 82 -5.24 5.64 24.46
C THR A 82 -5.67 4.30 23.89
N LEU A 83 -4.74 3.60 23.23
CA LEU A 83 -4.96 2.26 22.71
C LEU A 83 -4.76 1.21 23.81
N THR A 84 -5.71 0.30 23.96
CA THR A 84 -5.59 -0.85 24.89
C THR A 84 -5.18 -2.09 24.11
N ARG A 85 -4.13 -2.78 24.56
CA ARG A 85 -3.64 -4.01 23.92
C ARG A 85 -4.65 -5.14 24.15
N LEU A 86 -5.07 -5.82 23.07
CA LEU A 86 -6.00 -6.95 23.13
C LEU A 86 -5.42 -8.25 23.72
N GLY A 87 -4.11 -8.29 24.01
CA GLY A 87 -3.43 -9.44 24.61
C GLY A 87 -3.10 -10.60 23.66
N GLN A 88 -3.65 -10.60 22.44
CA GLN A 88 -3.40 -11.62 21.41
C GLN A 88 -2.42 -11.14 20.35
N SER A 89 -1.69 -12.05 19.70
CA SER A 89 -0.87 -11.72 18.52
C SER A 89 -1.75 -11.63 17.28
N LEU A 90 -1.33 -10.82 16.28
CA LEU A 90 -2.04 -10.71 15.00
C LEU A 90 -2.21 -12.10 14.35
N ILE A 91 -1.15 -12.91 14.33
CA ILE A 91 -1.21 -14.26 13.74
C ILE A 91 -2.20 -15.16 14.49
N SER A 92 -2.22 -15.10 15.83
CA SER A 92 -3.20 -15.84 16.63
C SER A 92 -4.63 -15.48 16.23
N ILE A 93 -4.92 -14.18 16.05
CA ILE A 93 -6.23 -13.70 15.60
C ILE A 93 -6.51 -14.19 14.18
N LEU A 94 -5.60 -13.98 13.23
CA LEU A 94 -5.81 -14.38 11.83
C LEU A 94 -6.09 -15.88 11.69
N THR A 95 -5.42 -16.73 12.48
CA THR A 95 -5.68 -18.19 12.45
C THR A 95 -7.02 -18.61 13.06
N GLN A 96 -7.71 -17.70 13.76
CA GLN A 96 -9.05 -17.93 14.30
C GLN A 96 -10.15 -17.42 13.35
N ILE A 97 -9.82 -16.55 12.39
CA ILE A 97 -10.78 -16.06 11.41
C ILE A 97 -11.10 -17.22 10.47
N GLN A 98 -12.38 -17.56 10.38
CA GLN A 98 -12.86 -18.65 9.52
C GLN A 98 -12.89 -18.15 8.07
N GLU A 99 -11.81 -18.39 7.34
CA GLU A 99 -11.71 -18.07 5.91
C GLU A 99 -11.61 -19.34 5.06
N THR A 100 -12.07 -19.24 3.81
CA THR A 100 -11.83 -20.26 2.78
C THR A 100 -10.35 -20.31 2.47
N CYS A 101 -9.65 -21.32 2.99
CA CYS A 101 -8.26 -21.58 2.63
C CYS A 101 -8.19 -22.17 1.21
N ASN A 102 -7.40 -21.55 0.34
CA ASN A 102 -6.96 -22.17 -0.90
C ASN A 102 -5.74 -23.06 -0.60
N PHE A 103 -5.75 -24.29 -1.11
CA PHE A 103 -4.66 -25.23 -0.94
C PHE A 103 -4.02 -25.51 -2.30
N ASP A 104 -2.73 -25.20 -2.41
CA ASP A 104 -1.93 -25.50 -3.59
C ASP A 104 -0.53 -25.97 -3.16
N THR A 105 0.12 -26.71 -4.05
CA THR A 105 1.52 -27.09 -3.95
C THR A 105 2.49 -25.90 -4.00
N ASN A 106 2.12 -24.83 -4.71
CA ASN A 106 2.91 -23.62 -4.83
C ASN A 106 2.13 -22.41 -4.29
N PRO A 107 2.80 -21.37 -3.77
CA PRO A 107 2.12 -20.13 -3.38
C PRO A 107 1.38 -19.52 -4.57
N LEU A 108 0.07 -19.33 -4.42
CA LEU A 108 -0.78 -18.66 -5.41
C LEU A 108 -0.62 -17.14 -5.31
N SER A 109 -0.76 -16.43 -6.43
CA SER A 109 -0.84 -14.95 -6.41
C SER A 109 -2.14 -14.48 -5.78
N PHE A 110 -2.18 -13.22 -5.34
CA PHE A 110 -3.38 -12.49 -4.91
C PHE A 110 -4.47 -12.56 -5.99
N GLU A 111 -4.08 -12.47 -7.27
CA GLU A 111 -5.01 -12.59 -8.40
C GLU A 111 -5.57 -14.00 -8.57
N ASP A 112 -4.76 -15.05 -8.34
CA ASP A 112 -5.22 -16.44 -8.50
C ASP A 112 -6.22 -16.87 -7.41
N ILE A 113 -6.32 -16.10 -6.31
CA ILE A 113 -7.28 -16.32 -5.22
C ILE A 113 -8.38 -15.25 -5.14
N ASP A 114 -8.53 -14.43 -6.19
CA ASP A 114 -9.53 -13.35 -6.27
C ASP A 114 -9.46 -12.36 -5.07
N HIS A 115 -8.27 -12.11 -4.53
CA HIS A 115 -8.03 -11.21 -3.41
C HIS A 115 -7.06 -10.07 -3.80
N PRO A 116 -7.50 -9.07 -4.59
CA PRO A 116 -6.58 -8.14 -5.24
C PRO A 116 -5.91 -7.11 -4.32
N TYR A 117 -6.34 -6.90 -3.08
CA TYR A 117 -5.84 -5.81 -2.22
C TYR A 117 -5.57 -6.29 -0.80
N GLY A 118 -4.84 -5.51 0.00
CA GLY A 118 -4.64 -5.81 1.41
C GLY A 118 -3.58 -6.88 1.66
N TYR A 119 -3.96 -7.94 2.38
CA TYR A 119 -3.01 -8.92 2.92
C TYR A 119 -3.45 -10.36 2.65
N VAL A 120 -2.47 -11.24 2.43
CA VAL A 120 -2.68 -12.70 2.32
C VAL A 120 -1.72 -13.42 3.24
N LEU A 121 -2.24 -14.38 4.01
CA LEU A 121 -1.44 -15.23 4.91
C LEU A 121 -1.12 -16.56 4.24
N TYR A 122 0.12 -16.73 3.80
CA TYR A 122 0.62 -18.01 3.31
C TYR A 122 1.09 -18.86 4.48
N THR A 123 0.63 -20.12 4.54
CA THR A 123 0.97 -21.06 5.62
C THR A 123 1.45 -22.37 5.04
N THR A 124 2.55 -22.90 5.57
CA THR A 124 3.02 -24.25 5.21
C THR A 124 3.70 -24.94 6.40
N THR A 125 3.77 -26.27 6.34
CA THR A 125 4.51 -27.09 7.30
C THR A 125 5.87 -27.45 6.70
N ILE A 126 6.94 -27.16 7.42
CA ILE A 126 8.31 -27.41 6.99
C ILE A 126 8.58 -28.92 7.00
N THR A 127 9.18 -29.44 5.93
CA THR A 127 9.41 -30.89 5.73
C THR A 127 10.81 -31.35 6.14
N SER A 128 11.85 -30.54 5.92
CA SER A 128 13.25 -30.94 6.15
C SER A 128 14.04 -30.03 7.11
N GLY A 129 13.45 -28.92 7.58
CA GLY A 129 14.14 -27.89 8.35
C GLY A 129 14.93 -26.90 7.50
N GLY A 130 15.62 -25.95 8.14
CA GLY A 130 16.45 -24.94 7.50
C GLY A 130 16.65 -23.68 8.34
N SER A 131 17.71 -22.91 8.08
CA SER A 131 18.02 -21.67 8.81
C SER A 131 17.80 -20.38 8.01
N THR A 132 17.57 -20.50 6.70
CA THR A 132 17.38 -19.35 5.80
C THR A 132 16.14 -19.56 4.95
N LEU A 133 15.25 -18.57 4.96
CA LEU A 133 14.11 -18.48 4.06
C LEU A 133 14.52 -17.68 2.81
N SER A 134 14.15 -18.18 1.63
CA SER A 134 14.29 -17.44 0.36
C SER A 134 12.93 -17.38 -0.32
N ALA A 135 12.50 -16.17 -0.68
CA ALA A 135 11.22 -15.91 -1.31
C ALA A 135 11.40 -14.87 -2.45
N PRO A 136 12.08 -15.25 -3.55
CA PRO A 136 12.40 -14.32 -4.65
C PRO A 136 11.15 -13.76 -5.37
N ALA A 137 10.03 -14.48 -5.29
CA ALA A 137 8.75 -14.08 -5.87
C ALA A 137 7.90 -13.20 -4.95
N ILE A 138 8.37 -12.83 -3.76
CA ILE A 138 7.59 -11.98 -2.84
C ILE A 138 7.18 -10.67 -3.52
N ARG A 139 5.91 -10.28 -3.37
CA ARG A 139 5.33 -9.01 -3.81
C ARG A 139 4.29 -8.53 -2.79
N ASP A 140 4.51 -7.47 -2.02
CA ASP A 140 5.70 -6.61 -1.96
C ASP A 140 6.48 -6.80 -0.67
N TYR A 141 5.76 -6.90 0.44
CA TYR A 141 6.34 -6.89 1.77
C TYR A 141 5.80 -8.07 2.59
N GLY A 142 6.69 -8.90 3.11
CA GLY A 142 6.36 -10.14 3.83
C GLY A 142 6.82 -10.11 5.28
N TYR A 143 5.90 -10.33 6.20
CA TYR A 143 6.19 -10.55 7.62
C TYR A 143 6.30 -12.05 7.90
N VAL A 144 7.46 -12.50 8.36
CA VAL A 144 7.78 -13.92 8.50
C VAL A 144 7.61 -14.38 9.94
N PHE A 145 6.92 -15.50 10.13
CA PHE A 145 6.69 -16.13 11.42
C PHE A 145 6.99 -17.62 11.36
N LEU A 146 7.66 -18.13 12.40
CA LEU A 146 7.89 -19.55 12.62
C LEU A 146 7.20 -19.95 13.92
N ASN A 147 6.27 -20.90 13.87
CA ASN A 147 5.45 -21.30 15.02
C ASN A 147 4.80 -20.10 15.74
N ASN A 148 4.29 -19.14 14.96
CA ASN A 148 3.68 -17.88 15.42
C ASN A 148 4.64 -16.90 16.10
N VAL A 149 5.95 -17.18 16.09
CA VAL A 149 6.99 -16.26 16.57
C VAL A 149 7.57 -15.49 15.39
N TYR A 150 7.55 -14.16 15.49
CA TYR A 150 8.08 -13.26 14.46
C TYR A 150 9.59 -13.46 14.26
N GLN A 151 10.00 -13.60 13.00
CA GLN A 151 11.39 -13.83 12.60
C GLN A 151 12.02 -12.60 11.94
N GLY A 152 11.22 -11.79 11.25
CA GLY A 152 11.71 -10.62 10.51
C GLY A 152 10.82 -10.31 9.31
N THR A 153 11.31 -9.42 8.45
CA THR A 153 10.66 -9.05 7.19
C THR A 153 11.50 -9.41 5.99
N ILE A 154 10.82 -9.65 4.88
CA ILE A 154 11.39 -9.75 3.54
C ILE A 154 10.64 -8.76 2.65
N ALA A 155 11.31 -8.20 1.66
CA ALA A 155 10.68 -7.29 0.73
C ALA A 155 11.31 -7.37 -0.65
N TRP A 156 10.47 -7.23 -1.67
CA TRP A 156 10.79 -7.53 -3.05
C TRP A 156 11.92 -6.65 -3.65
N ASN A 157 12.01 -5.40 -3.22
CA ASN A 157 12.97 -4.41 -3.73
C ASN A 157 14.21 -4.21 -2.83
N THR A 158 14.28 -4.87 -1.66
CA THR A 158 15.40 -4.71 -0.71
C THR A 158 16.10 -6.03 -0.41
N ASN A 159 15.39 -7.00 0.18
CA ASN A 159 15.95 -8.31 0.49
C ASN A 159 14.85 -9.38 0.55
N THR A 160 14.96 -10.36 -0.34
CA THR A 160 14.01 -11.48 -0.45
C THR A 160 14.45 -12.71 0.35
N THR A 161 15.48 -12.58 1.17
CA THR A 161 16.04 -13.65 2.00
C THR A 161 16.07 -13.25 3.47
N LEU A 162 15.79 -14.20 4.36
CA LEU A 162 15.81 -13.97 5.80
C LEU A 162 16.49 -15.13 6.51
N VAL A 163 17.53 -14.82 7.29
CA VAL A 163 18.09 -15.76 8.26
C VAL A 163 17.14 -15.82 9.46
N LEU A 164 16.65 -17.01 9.77
CA LEU A 164 15.72 -17.22 10.87
C LEU A 164 16.46 -17.12 12.22
N ASN A 165 15.79 -16.57 13.23
CA ASN A 165 16.37 -16.43 14.58
C ASN A 165 16.65 -17.80 15.22
N GLN A 166 15.90 -18.81 14.80
CA GLN A 166 16.12 -20.21 15.12
C GLN A 166 16.02 -21.05 13.86
N ALA A 167 16.88 -22.07 13.73
CA ALA A 167 16.75 -23.02 12.64
C ALA A 167 15.41 -23.77 12.75
N ALA A 168 14.64 -23.72 11.68
CA ALA A 168 13.42 -24.48 11.55
C ALA A 168 13.70 -25.97 11.45
N LYS A 169 12.73 -26.76 11.91
CA LYS A 169 12.74 -28.22 11.93
C LYS A 169 11.57 -28.77 11.12
N ALA A 170 11.67 -30.03 10.74
CA ALA A 170 10.53 -30.75 10.19
C ALA A 170 9.34 -30.68 11.18
N GLY A 171 8.16 -30.34 10.69
CA GLY A 171 6.95 -30.15 11.48
C GLY A 171 6.70 -28.72 11.98
N ASP A 172 7.70 -27.82 11.91
CA ASP A 172 7.46 -26.41 12.24
C ASP A 172 6.52 -25.76 11.22
N ILE A 173 5.69 -24.83 11.67
CA ILE A 173 4.76 -24.09 10.82
C ILE A 173 5.38 -22.75 10.43
N LEU A 174 5.60 -22.57 9.13
CA LEU A 174 6.01 -21.30 8.53
C LEU A 174 4.77 -20.52 8.09
N ARG A 175 4.74 -19.24 8.45
CA ARG A 175 3.73 -18.29 8.00
C ARG A 175 4.39 -17.05 7.43
N ILE A 176 3.86 -16.55 6.31
CA ILE A 176 4.27 -15.28 5.72
C ILE A 176 3.00 -14.47 5.49
N LEU A 177 2.83 -13.39 6.25
CA LEU A 177 1.78 -12.41 5.98
C LEU A 177 2.31 -11.43 4.93
N VAL A 178 1.77 -11.49 3.73
CA VAL A 178 2.19 -10.67 2.60
C VAL A 178 1.25 -9.49 2.47
N GLU A 179 1.82 -8.30 2.28
CA GLU A 179 1.12 -7.05 2.03
C GLU A 179 1.31 -6.63 0.56
N ASN A 180 0.19 -6.34 -0.10
CA ASN A 180 0.19 -5.63 -1.37
C ASN A 180 0.23 -4.12 -1.11
N MET A 181 1.38 -3.49 -1.33
CA MET A 181 1.62 -2.06 -1.11
C MET A 181 1.17 -1.17 -2.28
N GLY A 182 0.39 -1.70 -3.24
CA GLY A 182 -0.10 -0.95 -4.41
C GLY A 182 0.60 -1.38 -5.71
N ARG A 183 -0.17 -1.62 -6.77
CA ARG A 183 0.38 -2.07 -8.06
C ARG A 183 0.98 -0.90 -8.83
N LYS A 184 2.02 -1.20 -9.61
CA LYS A 184 2.68 -0.22 -10.47
C LYS A 184 1.69 0.47 -11.40
N CYS A 185 1.71 1.81 -11.42
CA CYS A 185 0.75 2.65 -12.16
C CYS A 185 1.42 3.63 -13.15
N THR A 186 2.74 3.52 -13.37
CA THR A 186 3.46 4.40 -14.31
C THR A 186 3.14 4.10 -15.78
N TRP A 187 3.14 5.15 -16.61
CA TRP A 187 2.71 5.12 -18.02
C TRP A 187 3.50 4.12 -18.88
N PRO A 188 2.85 3.38 -19.80
CA PRO A 188 3.49 2.38 -20.65
C PRO A 188 4.26 3.07 -21.80
N GLY A 189 5.48 3.50 -21.51
CA GLY A 189 6.49 3.87 -22.52
C GLY A 189 7.51 2.76 -22.78
N GLN A 190 7.44 1.66 -22.03
CA GLN A 190 8.27 0.48 -22.20
C GLN A 190 7.36 -0.73 -21.98
N ASP A 191 7.36 -1.66 -22.91
CA ASP A 191 6.61 -2.92 -22.83
C ASP A 191 6.93 -3.63 -21.50
N TYR A 192 6.04 -3.52 -20.53
CA TYR A 192 6.02 -4.41 -19.36
C TYR A 192 4.87 -5.39 -19.59
N PRO A 193 5.17 -6.67 -19.87
CA PRO A 193 4.13 -7.66 -20.05
C PRO A 193 3.41 -7.81 -18.71
N THR A 194 2.09 -7.63 -18.73
CA THR A 194 1.14 -7.90 -17.64
C THR A 194 1.16 -6.91 -16.48
N LEU A 195 -0.03 -6.60 -15.95
CA LEU A 195 -0.19 -6.16 -14.55
C LEU A 195 0.67 -7.11 -13.72
N GLU A 196 1.75 -6.63 -13.11
CA GLU A 196 2.66 -7.49 -12.35
C GLU A 196 1.86 -8.16 -11.23
N ARG A 197 1.56 -9.45 -11.44
CA ARG A 197 0.82 -10.29 -10.49
C ARG A 197 1.58 -10.28 -9.17
N LYS A 198 0.85 -10.25 -8.06
CA LYS A 198 1.43 -10.14 -6.72
C LYS A 198 1.21 -11.40 -5.91
#